data_AF-A0A151IWJ6-F1
#
_entry.id   AF-A0A151IWJ6-F1
#
_cell.length_a   1.000
_cell.length_b   1.000
_cell.length_c   1.000
_cell.angle_alpha   90.00
_cell.angle_beta   90.00
_cell.angle_gamma   90.00
#
_symmetry.space_group_name_H-M   'P 1'
#
loop_
_entity.id
_entity.type
_entity.pdbx_description
1 polymer ?
#
loop_
_entity_poly.entity_id
_entity_poly.type
_entity_poly.pdbx_seq_one_letter_code
_entity_poly.pdbx_strand_id
1 'polypeptide(L)'
;MIRRDDWFINLWSVNFSIEVQCLLQLGEGFCLPPHNLERITIEFIKYIENNITKSKINNKSSLRNKKKGVIISLVDRAILLSDSEFHNKNLTLIINILRDNDYPLKFIFDVINKRLKNIRVRGAAYNNQDQNSVDQVTNVSLFTVPFIPLATKKFNQFNRKDIKVSFYSMNKLQKYLKVHKDPRLRLSKNNVEYRINCNDCDASYVEQTSRQLRTRIAEHRNHIRWNTSSRSVITEHRLENNHDFNWDEIEVLDEEPCYHKRLISEMLHIKKQKNSINLQTDTEGLHKAYIPIVNKFNFV
;
A
#
# COMPACT_ATOMS: atom_id res chain seq x y z
N MET A 1 23.04 -7.19 -32.85
CA MET A 1 22.72 -7.46 -31.42
C MET A 1 22.52 -8.95 -31.27
N ILE A 2 23.08 -9.54 -30.21
CA ILE A 2 22.90 -10.97 -29.87
C ILE A 2 22.31 -11.03 -28.46
N ARG A 3 21.34 -11.93 -28.22
CA ARG A 3 20.74 -12.16 -26.91
C ARG A 3 21.61 -13.16 -26.12
N ARG A 4 22.15 -12.75 -24.98
CA ARG A 4 22.90 -13.60 -24.05
C ARG A 4 22.42 -13.31 -22.63
N ASP A 5 22.09 -14.35 -21.87
CA ASP A 5 21.62 -14.26 -20.46
C ASP A 5 20.48 -13.26 -20.23
N ASP A 6 19.52 -13.18 -21.16
CA ASP A 6 18.38 -12.24 -21.18
C ASP A 6 18.73 -10.75 -21.33
N TRP A 7 19.97 -10.42 -21.73
CA TRP A 7 20.39 -9.08 -22.07
C TRP A 7 20.79 -8.99 -23.55
N PHE A 8 20.45 -7.88 -24.20
CA PHE A 8 20.94 -7.59 -25.54
C PHE A 8 22.26 -6.84 -25.43
N ILE A 9 23.31 -7.39 -26.03
CA ILE A 9 24.62 -6.75 -26.08
C ILE A 9 24.68 -5.90 -27.36
N ASN A 10 24.92 -4.60 -27.19
CA ASN A 10 25.23 -3.70 -28.31
C ASN A 10 26.62 -4.06 -28.85
N LEU A 11 26.67 -4.47 -30.12
CA LEU A 11 27.91 -4.84 -30.82
C LEU A 11 28.44 -3.71 -31.71
N TRP A 12 27.76 -2.56 -31.73
CA TRP A 12 28.16 -1.40 -32.51
C TRP A 12 29.02 -0.46 -31.67
N SER A 13 29.94 0.26 -32.33
CA SER A 13 30.81 1.28 -31.70
C SER A 13 30.08 2.57 -31.29
N VAL A 14 28.76 2.64 -31.53
CA VAL A 14 27.93 3.82 -31.26
C VAL A 14 27.15 3.60 -29.96
N ASN A 15 27.26 4.55 -29.03
CA ASN A 15 26.45 4.58 -27.82
C ASN A 15 25.01 5.02 -28.15
N PHE A 16 24.04 4.12 -27.94
CA PHE A 16 22.62 4.46 -28.05
C PHE A 16 22.19 5.34 -26.87
N SER A 17 21.25 6.27 -27.11
CA SER A 17 20.60 7.01 -26.01
C SER A 17 19.88 6.04 -25.07
N ILE A 18 19.66 6.45 -23.82
CA ILE A 18 19.01 5.59 -22.82
C ILE A 18 17.62 5.15 -23.30
N GLU A 19 16.89 5.99 -24.04
CA GLU A 19 15.57 5.63 -24.58
C GLU A 19 15.65 4.50 -25.61
N VAL A 20 16.67 4.54 -26.49
CA VAL A 20 16.89 3.53 -27.54
C VAL A 20 17.41 2.22 -26.95
N GLN A 21 18.28 2.28 -25.93
CA GLN A 21 18.73 1.09 -25.19
C GLN A 21 17.57 0.38 -24.50
N CYS A 22 16.67 1.16 -23.88
CA CYS A 22 15.45 0.62 -23.33
C CYS A 22 14.63 -0.05 -24.46
N LEU A 23 14.36 0.62 -25.57
CA LEU A 23 13.57 0.08 -26.68
C LEU A 23 14.11 -1.25 -27.26
N LEU A 24 15.43 -1.45 -27.19
CA LEU A 24 16.14 -2.64 -27.67
C LEU A 24 16.12 -3.82 -26.70
N GLN A 25 15.71 -3.63 -25.44
CA GLN A 25 15.51 -4.68 -24.42
C GLN A 25 14.07 -5.26 -24.47
N LEU A 26 13.64 -5.72 -25.64
CA LEU A 26 12.32 -6.35 -25.85
C LEU A 26 12.23 -7.75 -25.21
N GLY A 27 12.25 -7.80 -23.89
CA GLY A 27 11.84 -8.94 -23.08
C GLY A 27 10.50 -8.69 -22.40
N GLU A 28 9.87 -9.75 -21.86
CA GLU A 28 8.51 -9.73 -21.31
C GLU A 28 8.32 -8.80 -20.08
N GLY A 29 9.40 -8.26 -19.51
CA GLY A 29 9.40 -7.33 -18.38
C GLY A 29 9.55 -5.84 -18.71
N PHE A 30 9.54 -5.47 -20.00
CA PHE A 30 9.92 -4.13 -20.42
C PHE A 30 8.91 -3.03 -20.02
N CYS A 31 9.43 -1.91 -19.51
CA CYS A 31 8.68 -0.67 -19.30
C CYS A 31 9.54 0.55 -19.59
N LEU A 32 8.93 1.55 -20.23
CA LEU A 32 9.60 2.82 -20.49
C LEU A 32 9.90 3.54 -19.16
N PRO A 33 11.05 4.23 -19.03
CA PRO A 33 11.35 5.04 -17.85
C PRO A 33 10.18 5.98 -17.55
N PRO A 34 9.71 6.05 -16.29
CA PRO A 34 8.63 6.96 -15.96
C PRO A 34 9.17 8.39 -15.90
N HIS A 35 8.64 9.25 -16.76
CA HIS A 35 9.06 10.65 -16.89
C HIS A 35 8.33 11.59 -15.93
N ASN A 36 7.14 11.21 -15.44
CA ASN A 36 6.32 12.05 -14.56
C ASN A 36 6.45 11.59 -13.10
N LEU A 37 7.29 12.30 -12.32
CA LEU A 37 7.60 11.98 -10.92
C LEU A 37 6.36 12.06 -10.00
N GLU A 38 5.44 12.96 -10.29
CA GLU A 38 4.20 13.10 -9.54
C GLU A 38 3.32 11.84 -9.69
N ARG A 39 3.09 11.41 -10.92
CA ARG A 39 2.32 10.20 -11.22
C ARG A 39 2.95 8.96 -10.58
N ILE A 40 4.28 8.85 -10.62
CA ILE A 40 5.00 7.75 -9.95
C ILE A 40 4.71 7.76 -8.46
N THR A 41 4.76 8.93 -7.83
CA THR A 41 4.58 9.08 -6.38
C THR A 41 3.18 8.66 -5.95
N ILE A 42 2.16 9.12 -6.68
CA ILE A 42 0.76 8.73 -6.43
C ILE A 42 0.60 7.20 -6.57
N GLU A 43 1.07 6.62 -7.68
CA GLU A 43 1.06 5.17 -7.87
C GLU A 43 1.77 4.42 -6.75
N PHE A 44 2.95 4.89 -6.35
CA PHE A 44 3.73 4.27 -5.29
C PHE A 44 2.97 4.25 -3.97
N ILE A 45 2.38 5.37 -3.57
CA ILE A 45 1.57 5.47 -2.34
C ILE A 45 0.35 4.54 -2.42
N LYS A 46 -0.37 4.52 -3.55
CA LYS A 46 -1.51 3.62 -3.78
C LYS A 46 -1.13 2.15 -3.56
N TYR A 47 0.02 1.71 -4.07
CA TYR A 47 0.48 0.33 -3.90
C TYR A 47 0.92 0.02 -2.47
N ILE A 48 1.63 0.93 -1.81
CA ILE A 48 2.07 0.74 -0.41
C ILE A 48 0.86 0.63 0.52
N GLU A 49 -0.07 1.57 0.48
CA GLU A 49 -1.26 1.55 1.34
C GLU A 49 -2.12 0.32 1.08
N ASN A 50 -2.35 0.00 -0.20
CA ASN A 50 -3.11 -1.20 -0.55
C ASN A 50 -2.45 -2.49 -0.06
N ASN A 51 -1.12 -2.58 -0.09
CA ASN A 51 -0.42 -3.73 0.46
C ASN A 51 -0.49 -3.77 1.99
N ILE A 52 -0.40 -2.63 2.68
CA ILE A 52 -0.53 -2.55 4.14
C ILE A 52 -1.92 -3.01 4.57
N THR A 53 -2.97 -2.54 3.90
CA THR A 53 -4.35 -2.95 4.15
C THR A 53 -4.53 -4.46 3.97
N LYS A 54 -3.94 -5.05 2.92
CA LYS A 54 -3.93 -6.51 2.71
C LYS A 54 -3.13 -7.27 3.76
N SER A 55 -2.04 -6.70 4.27
CA SER A 55 -1.12 -7.34 5.22
C SER A 55 -1.62 -7.31 6.67
N LYS A 56 -2.52 -6.38 7.02
CA LYS A 56 -3.05 -6.18 8.38
C LYS A 56 -3.82 -7.38 8.98
N ILE A 57 -4.10 -8.43 8.20
CA ILE A 57 -4.76 -9.64 8.71
C ILE A 57 -3.78 -10.56 9.49
N ASN A 58 -2.45 -10.49 9.32
CA ASN A 58 -1.53 -11.47 9.95
C ASN A 58 -0.33 -10.92 10.74
N ASN A 59 -0.03 -9.62 10.77
CA ASN A 59 1.27 -9.15 11.34
C ASN A 59 1.31 -8.95 12.86
N LYS A 60 0.18 -8.93 13.58
CA LYS A 60 0.20 -8.89 15.06
C LYS A 60 0.78 -10.17 15.68
N SER A 61 0.70 -11.31 15.00
CA SER A 61 1.26 -12.59 15.48
C SER A 61 2.78 -12.67 15.25
N SER A 62 3.29 -12.17 14.12
CA SER A 62 4.71 -12.29 13.72
C SER A 62 5.68 -11.48 14.60
N LEU A 63 5.34 -10.22 14.94
CA LEU A 63 6.12 -9.41 15.89
C LEU A 63 6.07 -9.98 17.32
N ARG A 64 4.91 -10.55 17.70
CA ARG A 64 4.71 -11.21 19.00
C ARG A 64 5.53 -12.50 19.11
N ASN A 65 5.78 -13.19 18.00
CA ASN A 65 6.57 -14.43 17.95
C ASN A 65 8.06 -14.22 18.23
N LYS A 66 8.67 -13.12 17.75
CA LYS A 66 10.09 -12.82 18.04
C LYS A 66 10.32 -12.48 19.51
N LYS A 67 9.47 -11.62 20.09
CA LYS A 67 9.52 -11.28 21.53
C LYS A 67 9.29 -12.52 22.41
N LYS A 68 8.36 -13.40 22.01
CA LYS A 68 8.09 -14.67 22.67
C LYS A 68 9.29 -15.64 22.62
N GLY A 69 10.01 -15.70 21.50
CA GLY A 69 11.19 -16.55 21.34
C GLY A 69 12.31 -16.23 22.32
N VAL A 70 12.56 -14.93 22.57
CA VAL A 70 13.55 -14.49 23.57
C VAL A 70 13.19 -14.98 24.97
N ILE A 71 11.94 -14.76 25.41
CA ILE A 71 11.46 -15.22 26.72
C ILE A 71 11.59 -16.74 26.85
N ILE A 72 11.19 -17.50 25.83
CA ILE A 72 11.30 -18.96 25.82
C ILE A 72 12.75 -19.41 25.99
N SER A 73 13.69 -18.81 25.25
CA SER A 73 15.10 -19.18 25.32
C SER A 73 15.73 -18.91 26.69
N LEU A 74 15.35 -17.82 27.35
CA LEU A 74 15.85 -17.47 28.68
C LEU A 74 15.30 -18.45 29.74
N VAL A 75 13.99 -18.75 29.67
CA VAL A 75 13.34 -19.70 30.58
C VAL A 75 13.90 -21.12 30.40
N ASP A 76 14.14 -21.54 29.16
CA ASP A 76 14.73 -22.85 28.87
C ASP A 76 16.12 -22.99 29.48
N ARG A 77 16.99 -21.98 29.32
CA ARG A 77 18.33 -22.00 29.92
C ARG A 77 18.28 -22.01 31.44
N ALA A 78 17.38 -21.23 32.05
CA ALA A 78 17.25 -21.16 33.50
C ALA A 78 16.75 -22.45 34.16
N ILE A 79 16.04 -23.31 33.43
CA ILE A 79 15.40 -24.51 33.99
C ILE A 79 16.09 -25.79 33.53
N LEU A 80 16.53 -25.85 32.27
CA LEU A 80 17.15 -27.04 31.69
C LEU A 80 18.67 -27.11 31.96
N LEU A 81 19.33 -25.98 32.21
CA LEU A 81 20.79 -25.92 32.37
C LEU A 81 21.25 -25.49 33.76
N SER A 82 20.34 -25.10 34.67
CA SER A 82 20.68 -24.67 36.03
C SER A 82 20.15 -25.68 37.05
N ASP A 83 20.78 -25.76 38.22
CA ASP A 83 20.26 -26.57 39.33
C ASP A 83 18.98 -25.99 39.95
N SER A 84 18.16 -26.87 40.52
CA SER A 84 16.82 -26.55 41.06
C SER A 84 16.84 -25.43 42.11
N GLU A 85 17.93 -25.32 42.87
CA GLU A 85 18.12 -24.28 43.88
C GLU A 85 18.20 -22.86 43.29
N PHE A 86 18.64 -22.73 42.03
CA PHE A 86 18.82 -21.44 41.35
C PHE A 86 17.65 -21.06 40.45
N HIS A 87 16.68 -21.95 40.21
CA HIS A 87 15.56 -21.71 39.29
C HIS A 87 14.74 -20.47 39.68
N ASN A 88 14.40 -20.32 40.97
CA ASN A 88 13.61 -19.19 41.45
C ASN A 88 14.36 -17.86 41.32
N LYS A 89 15.67 -17.85 41.64
CA LYS A 89 16.54 -16.67 41.49
C LYS A 89 16.68 -16.27 40.02
N ASN A 90 16.91 -17.25 39.14
CA ASN A 90 17.07 -17.03 37.71
C ASN A 90 15.78 -16.54 37.04
N LEU A 91 14.62 -17.08 37.41
CA LEU A 91 13.34 -16.60 36.90
C LEU A 91 13.04 -15.16 37.34
N THR A 92 13.39 -14.81 38.59
CA THR A 92 13.25 -13.43 39.09
C THR A 92 14.14 -12.47 38.31
N LEU A 93 15.38 -12.87 38.04
CA LEU A 93 16.32 -12.11 37.21
C LEU A 93 15.79 -11.91 35.78
N ILE A 94 15.25 -12.96 35.15
CA ILE A 94 14.67 -12.90 33.81
C ILE A 94 13.48 -11.95 33.75
N ILE A 95 12.59 -11.96 34.75
CA ILE A 95 11.44 -11.06 34.81
C ILE A 95 11.90 -9.60 34.91
N ASN A 96 12.92 -9.31 35.72
CA ASN A 96 13.47 -7.97 35.86
C ASN A 96 14.11 -7.49 34.54
N ILE A 97 14.97 -8.30 33.92
CA ILE A 97 15.59 -7.97 32.63
C ILE A 97 14.53 -7.71 31.55
N LEU A 98 13.49 -8.54 31.46
CA LEU A 98 12.43 -8.34 30.47
C LEU A 98 11.59 -7.08 30.74
N ARG A 99 11.34 -6.77 32.02
CA ARG A 99 10.67 -5.53 32.43
C ARG A 99 11.49 -4.30 32.05
N ASP A 100 12.80 -4.33 32.29
CA ASP A 100 13.73 -3.25 31.95
C ASP A 100 13.86 -3.03 30.44
N ASN A 101 13.47 -4.03 29.63
CA ASN A 101 13.40 -3.94 28.17
C ASN A 101 11.97 -3.64 27.66
N ASP A 102 11.11 -3.06 28.50
CA ASP A 102 9.73 -2.64 28.19
C ASP A 102 8.81 -3.77 27.69
N TYR A 103 9.00 -4.99 28.20
CA TYR A 103 8.04 -6.07 27.95
C TYR A 103 6.83 -5.95 28.89
N PRO A 104 5.58 -6.04 28.39
CA PRO A 104 4.40 -6.01 29.25
C PRO A 104 4.36 -7.18 30.23
N LEU A 105 4.17 -6.92 31.52
CA LEU A 105 4.16 -7.95 32.58
C LEU A 105 3.19 -9.10 32.30
N LYS A 106 1.96 -8.77 31.88
CA LYS A 106 0.95 -9.79 31.51
C LYS A 106 1.47 -10.73 30.43
N PHE A 107 2.15 -10.18 29.41
CA PHE A 107 2.74 -10.97 28.33
C PHE A 107 3.90 -11.84 28.80
N ILE A 108 4.76 -11.33 29.69
CA ILE A 108 5.86 -12.10 30.28
C ILE A 108 5.32 -13.32 31.03
N PHE A 109 4.39 -13.11 31.97
CA PHE A 109 3.82 -14.18 32.78
C PHE A 109 3.05 -15.21 31.93
N ASP A 110 2.28 -14.77 30.94
CA ASP A 110 1.56 -15.67 30.02
C ASP A 110 2.53 -16.62 29.28
N VAL A 111 3.65 -16.08 28.79
CA VAL A 111 4.64 -16.86 28.03
C VAL A 111 5.43 -17.79 28.95
N ILE A 112 5.88 -17.31 30.13
CA ILE A 112 6.62 -18.12 31.12
C ILE A 112 5.74 -19.27 31.61
N ASN A 113 4.51 -19.00 32.06
CA ASN A 113 3.61 -20.03 32.57
C ASN A 113 3.28 -21.10 31.51
N LYS A 114 3.07 -20.68 30.26
CA LYS A 114 2.86 -21.61 29.14
C LYS A 114 4.11 -22.45 28.88
N ARG A 115 5.31 -21.88 29.00
CA ARG A 115 6.57 -22.60 28.78
C ARG A 115 6.88 -23.58 29.90
N LEU A 116 6.69 -23.19 31.16
CA LEU A 116 6.82 -24.05 32.34
C LEU A 116 5.92 -25.28 32.26
N LYS A 117 4.64 -25.07 31.89
CA LYS A 117 3.69 -26.17 31.63
C LYS A 117 4.23 -27.12 30.55
N ASN A 118 4.74 -26.59 29.44
CA ASN A 118 5.28 -27.41 28.35
C ASN A 118 6.55 -28.18 28.76
N ILE A 119 7.43 -27.60 29.58
CA ILE A 119 8.64 -28.30 30.09
C ILE A 119 8.22 -29.43 31.04
N ARG A 120 7.26 -29.17 31.93
CA ARG A 120 6.73 -30.19 32.85
C ARG A 120 6.04 -31.34 32.11
N VAL A 121 5.32 -31.03 31.03
CA VAL A 121 4.67 -32.03 30.17
C VAL A 121 5.71 -32.82 29.35
N ARG A 122 6.79 -32.19 28.86
CA ARG A 122 7.89 -32.89 28.17
C ARG A 122 8.67 -33.83 29.08
N GLY A 123 8.81 -33.51 30.38
CA GLY A 123 9.41 -34.41 31.37
C GLY A 123 8.56 -35.67 31.65
N ALA A 124 7.25 -35.61 31.41
CA ALA A 124 6.33 -36.74 31.59
C ALA A 124 6.05 -37.55 30.31
N ALA A 125 6.49 -37.06 29.14
CA ALA A 125 6.16 -37.61 27.82
C ALA A 125 7.40 -38.11 27.05
N TYR A 126 8.29 -38.85 27.72
CA TYR A 126 9.35 -39.61 27.04
C TYR A 126 8.83 -40.93 26.42
N ASN A 127 7.54 -41.25 26.56
CA ASN A 127 6.91 -42.33 25.80
C ASN A 127 5.91 -41.73 24.81
N ASN A 128 6.13 -42.06 23.54
CA ASN A 128 5.37 -41.72 22.34
C ASN A 128 5.79 -40.42 21.63
N GLN A 129 6.82 -40.56 20.80
CA GLN A 129 6.76 -39.99 19.46
C GLN A 129 5.59 -40.65 18.73
N ASP A 130 4.65 -39.88 18.19
CA ASP A 130 4.71 -39.60 16.77
C ASP A 130 3.70 -38.53 16.32
N GLN A 131 4.24 -37.71 15.41
CA GLN A 131 3.63 -37.05 14.27
C GLN A 131 2.17 -36.59 14.35
N ASN A 132 2.01 -35.28 14.31
CA ASN A 132 1.04 -34.63 13.44
C ASN A 132 1.49 -33.18 13.17
N SER A 133 2.45 -33.01 12.26
CA SER A 133 2.63 -31.74 11.56
C SER A 133 1.55 -31.65 10.50
N VAL A 134 0.39 -31.10 10.88
CA VAL A 134 -0.54 -30.56 9.90
C VAL A 134 0.19 -29.40 9.23
N ASP A 135 0.59 -29.61 7.96
CA ASP A 135 1.06 -28.54 7.09
C ASP A 135 -0.03 -27.47 6.99
N GLN A 136 0.10 -26.44 7.84
CA GLN A 136 -0.67 -25.22 7.67
C GLN A 136 -0.18 -24.58 6.38
N VAL A 137 -1.00 -24.60 5.34
CA VAL A 137 -0.82 -23.82 4.12
C VAL A 137 -0.53 -22.39 4.53
N THR A 138 0.75 -21.99 4.51
CA THR A 138 1.14 -20.62 4.79
C THR A 138 0.65 -19.78 3.61
N ASN A 139 -0.47 -19.09 3.78
CA ASN A 139 -0.95 -18.10 2.82
C ASN A 139 0.12 -17.01 2.69
N VAL A 140 0.99 -17.13 1.68
CA VAL A 140 2.03 -16.15 1.39
C VAL A 140 1.35 -14.88 0.88
N SER A 141 1.48 -13.78 1.62
CA SER A 141 0.94 -12.50 1.20
C SER A 141 1.84 -11.87 0.13
N LEU A 142 1.25 -11.47 -1.00
CA LEU A 142 1.99 -10.81 -2.09
C LEU A 142 2.08 -9.30 -1.83
N PHE A 143 3.29 -8.77 -1.80
CA PHE A 143 3.57 -7.34 -1.64
C PHE A 143 4.07 -6.76 -2.98
N THR A 144 3.18 -6.12 -3.73
CA THR A 144 3.50 -5.61 -5.08
C THR A 144 3.93 -4.15 -5.03
N VAL A 145 5.07 -3.81 -5.62
CA VAL A 145 5.61 -2.44 -5.64
C VAL A 145 5.94 -2.02 -7.08
N PRO A 146 5.70 -0.75 -7.46
CA PRO A 146 6.22 -0.20 -8.71
C PRO A 146 7.74 -0.32 -8.81
N PHE A 147 8.23 -0.82 -9.94
CA PHE A 147 9.66 -0.90 -10.21
C PHE A 147 10.22 0.47 -10.55
N ILE A 148 11.07 0.98 -9.66
CA ILE A 148 11.88 2.18 -9.84
C ILE A 148 13.34 1.71 -9.73
N PRO A 149 14.17 1.94 -10.77
CA PRO A 149 15.59 1.61 -10.71
C PRO A 149 16.25 2.16 -9.44
N LEU A 150 17.11 1.37 -8.81
CA LEU A 150 17.83 1.68 -7.56
C LEU A 150 16.99 1.75 -6.27
N ALA A 151 15.82 2.39 -6.28
CA ALA A 151 14.99 2.55 -5.09
C ALA A 151 14.26 1.25 -4.70
N THR A 152 13.69 0.56 -5.69
CA THR A 152 12.81 -0.59 -5.44
C THR A 152 13.59 -1.85 -5.03
N LYS A 153 14.89 -1.94 -5.34
CA LYS A 153 15.77 -3.06 -4.91
C LYS A 153 15.85 -3.18 -3.38
N LYS A 154 15.74 -2.07 -2.64
CA LYS A 154 15.72 -2.08 -1.17
C LYS A 154 14.52 -2.85 -0.62
N PHE A 155 13.41 -2.95 -1.36
CA PHE A 155 12.23 -3.68 -0.90
C PHE A 155 12.41 -5.20 -0.86
N ASN A 156 13.43 -5.75 -1.54
CA ASN A 156 13.76 -7.18 -1.42
C ASN A 156 14.09 -7.60 0.02
N GLN A 157 14.51 -6.66 0.88
CA GLN A 157 14.74 -6.93 2.31
C GLN A 157 13.46 -7.32 3.08
N PHE A 158 12.27 -6.99 2.54
CA PHE A 158 10.98 -7.36 3.13
C PHE A 158 10.53 -8.77 2.72
N ASN A 159 11.25 -9.44 1.82
CA ASN A 159 10.93 -10.79 1.40
C ASN A 159 11.11 -11.77 2.56
N ARG A 160 10.03 -12.44 2.96
CA ARG A 160 9.95 -13.38 4.08
C ARG A 160 9.15 -14.62 3.67
N LYS A 161 9.20 -15.68 4.48
CA LYS A 161 8.37 -16.88 4.26
C LYS A 161 6.87 -16.55 4.13
N ASP A 162 6.42 -15.50 4.82
CA ASP A 162 5.01 -15.07 4.85
C ASP A 162 4.68 -13.93 3.87
N ILE A 163 5.71 -13.29 3.28
CA ILE A 163 5.55 -12.09 2.42
C ILE A 163 6.47 -12.23 1.21
N LYS A 164 5.88 -12.37 0.02
CA LYS A 164 6.61 -12.36 -1.25
C LYS A 164 6.56 -10.97 -1.86
N VAL A 165 7.72 -10.34 -2.03
CA VAL A 165 7.81 -9.05 -2.72
C VAL A 165 7.81 -9.27 -4.22
N SER A 166 6.92 -8.58 -4.94
CA SER A 166 6.86 -8.58 -6.40
C SER A 166 6.94 -7.17 -6.95
N PHE A 167 7.47 -7.05 -8.17
CA PHE A 167 7.62 -5.78 -8.84
C PHE A 167 6.67 -5.69 -10.03
N TYR A 168 6.03 -4.54 -10.15
CA TYR A 168 5.15 -4.20 -11.27
C TYR A 168 5.72 -3.00 -11.99
N SER A 169 5.62 -3.01 -13.30
CA SER A 169 6.17 -1.94 -14.12
C SER A 169 5.03 -1.05 -14.66
N MET A 170 5.13 0.27 -14.43
CA MET A 170 4.02 1.22 -14.65
C MET A 170 3.79 1.59 -16.13
N ASN A 171 4.84 1.61 -16.95
CA ASN A 171 4.79 2.09 -18.34
C ASN A 171 4.86 0.93 -19.33
N LYS A 172 3.84 0.07 -19.31
CA LYS A 172 3.75 -1.06 -20.23
C LYS A 172 3.63 -0.57 -21.67
N LEU A 173 4.32 -1.23 -22.60
CA LEU A 173 4.26 -0.93 -24.03
C LEU A 173 2.82 -0.98 -24.58
N GLN A 174 1.97 -1.85 -24.03
CA GLN A 174 0.54 -1.95 -24.38
C GLN A 174 -0.22 -0.62 -24.26
N LYS A 175 0.25 0.32 -23.41
CA LYS A 175 -0.34 1.67 -23.32
C LYS A 175 -0.16 2.47 -24.61
N TYR A 176 0.99 2.29 -25.27
CA TYR A 176 1.39 3.01 -26.47
C TYR A 176 1.04 2.22 -27.74
N LEU A 177 1.23 0.90 -27.70
CA LEU A 177 0.92 -0.02 -28.78
C LEU A 177 -0.49 -0.61 -28.57
N LYS A 178 -1.52 0.18 -28.90
CA LYS A 178 -2.90 -0.29 -28.88
C LYS A 178 -3.23 -1.00 -30.18
N VAL A 179 -3.63 -2.27 -30.09
CA VAL A 179 -4.14 -3.03 -31.24
C VAL A 179 -5.57 -2.54 -31.56
N HIS A 180 -5.72 -1.72 -32.59
CA HIS A 180 -6.94 -1.45 -33.37
C HIS A 180 -8.27 -1.20 -32.63
N LYS A 181 -8.28 -0.62 -31.41
CA LYS A 181 -9.52 -0.24 -30.72
C LYS A 181 -9.64 1.27 -30.59
N ASP A 182 -10.82 1.79 -30.91
CA ASP A 182 -11.14 3.20 -30.71
C ASP A 182 -11.04 3.56 -29.22
N PRO A 183 -10.41 4.70 -28.88
CA PRO A 183 -10.41 5.22 -27.53
C PRO A 183 -11.84 5.42 -27.02
N ARG A 184 -12.12 5.00 -25.79
CA ARG A 184 -13.40 5.32 -25.14
C ARG A 184 -13.49 6.83 -24.89
N LEU A 185 -14.64 7.41 -25.23
CA LEU A 185 -14.97 8.79 -24.87
C LEU A 185 -14.85 9.01 -23.36
N ARG A 186 -14.35 10.19 -22.97
CA ARG A 186 -14.06 10.57 -21.58
C ARG A 186 -15.24 10.30 -20.63
N LEU A 187 -16.43 10.74 -21.01
CA LEU A 187 -17.65 10.64 -20.22
C LEU A 187 -18.21 9.21 -20.09
N SER A 188 -17.78 8.30 -20.98
CA SER A 188 -18.20 6.89 -20.97
C SER A 188 -17.27 6.00 -20.14
N LYS A 189 -16.20 6.56 -19.57
CA LYS A 189 -15.29 5.84 -18.68
C LYS A 189 -15.93 5.58 -17.32
N ASN A 190 -15.52 4.49 -16.69
CA ASN A 190 -15.91 4.07 -15.35
C ASN A 190 -14.68 3.83 -14.48
N ASN A 191 -14.87 3.72 -13.16
CA ASN A 191 -13.76 3.58 -12.21
C ASN A 191 -12.75 4.73 -12.31
N VAL A 192 -13.27 5.93 -12.53
CA VAL A 192 -12.47 7.13 -12.72
C VAL A 192 -12.54 8.03 -11.51
N GLU A 193 -11.47 8.75 -11.33
CA GLU A 193 -11.42 9.93 -10.48
C GLU A 193 -11.47 11.16 -11.36
N TYR A 194 -12.31 12.13 -10.99
CA TYR A 194 -12.56 13.29 -11.82
C TYR A 194 -12.57 14.57 -11.00
N ARG A 195 -12.30 15.68 -11.70
CA ARG A 195 -12.27 17.03 -11.15
C ARG A 195 -13.27 17.91 -11.87
N ILE A 196 -14.06 18.66 -11.11
CA ILE A 196 -14.93 19.72 -11.59
C ILE A 196 -14.40 21.04 -11.02
N ASN A 197 -14.12 21.99 -11.90
CA ASN A 197 -13.68 23.33 -11.51
C ASN A 197 -14.89 24.27 -11.39
N CYS A 198 -14.81 25.22 -10.46
CA CYS A 198 -15.69 26.38 -10.46
C CYS A 198 -15.29 27.33 -11.60
N ASN A 199 -16.26 27.98 -12.25
CA ASN A 199 -16.00 28.96 -13.30
C ASN A 199 -15.60 30.33 -12.72
N ASP A 200 -16.10 30.63 -11.52
CA ASP A 200 -16.04 31.97 -10.93
C ASP A 200 -14.93 32.10 -9.87
N CYS A 201 -14.32 31.00 -9.44
CA CYS A 201 -13.19 31.00 -8.53
C CYS A 201 -12.24 29.82 -8.73
N ASP A 202 -11.04 29.90 -8.16
CA ASP A 202 -9.99 28.86 -8.24
C ASP A 202 -10.29 27.59 -7.42
N ALA A 203 -11.55 27.40 -7.01
CA ALA A 203 -11.97 26.23 -6.24
C ALA A 203 -12.30 25.05 -7.17
N SER A 204 -11.98 23.84 -6.71
CA SER A 204 -12.28 22.62 -7.44
C SER A 204 -12.82 21.53 -6.53
N TYR A 205 -13.66 20.67 -7.09
CA TYR A 205 -14.21 19.49 -6.45
C TYR A 205 -13.65 18.24 -7.10
N VAL A 206 -13.16 17.29 -6.30
CA VAL A 206 -12.69 15.98 -6.78
C VAL A 206 -13.48 14.87 -6.15
N GLU A 207 -13.83 13.86 -6.96
CA GLU A 207 -14.52 12.68 -6.46
C GLU A 207 -14.17 11.47 -7.31
N GLN A 208 -14.27 10.28 -6.72
CA GLN A 208 -14.25 9.01 -7.46
C GLN A 208 -15.64 8.51 -7.85
N THR A 209 -15.71 7.75 -8.94
CA THR A 209 -16.90 6.99 -9.29
C THR A 209 -16.58 5.61 -9.84
N SER A 210 -17.29 4.59 -9.37
CA SER A 210 -17.30 3.25 -9.97
C SER A 210 -18.18 3.18 -11.23
N ARG A 211 -19.14 4.10 -11.36
CA ARG A 211 -20.11 4.16 -12.45
C ARG A 211 -19.52 4.92 -13.64
N GLN A 212 -20.30 5.05 -14.72
CA GLN A 212 -19.91 5.91 -15.83
C GLN A 212 -19.91 7.37 -15.39
N LEU A 213 -18.87 8.11 -15.79
CA LEU A 213 -18.70 9.51 -15.43
C LEU A 213 -19.92 10.35 -15.82
N ARG A 214 -20.48 10.16 -17.03
CA ARG A 214 -21.72 10.85 -17.47
C ARG A 214 -22.89 10.69 -16.50
N THR A 215 -23.03 9.50 -15.89
CA THR A 215 -24.12 9.20 -14.97
C THR A 215 -23.91 9.97 -13.68
N ARG A 216 -22.68 9.98 -13.14
CA ARG A 216 -22.36 10.73 -11.91
C ARG A 216 -22.57 12.23 -12.08
N ILE A 217 -22.20 12.77 -13.24
CA ILE A 217 -22.41 14.19 -13.57
C ILE A 217 -23.90 14.53 -13.65
N ALA A 218 -24.70 13.68 -14.29
CA ALA A 218 -26.14 13.88 -14.36
C ALA A 218 -26.80 13.84 -12.97
N GLU A 219 -26.34 12.95 -12.08
CA GLU A 219 -26.78 12.90 -10.68
C GLU A 219 -26.51 14.24 -9.97
N HIS A 220 -25.30 14.80 -10.10
CA HIS A 220 -24.95 16.10 -9.52
C HIS A 220 -25.81 17.24 -10.07
N ARG A 221 -25.99 17.31 -11.40
CA ARG A 221 -26.86 18.32 -12.04
C ARG A 221 -28.31 18.20 -11.55
N ASN A 222 -28.83 16.98 -11.43
CA ASN A 222 -30.17 16.75 -10.91
C ASN A 222 -30.28 17.15 -9.44
N HIS A 223 -29.28 16.85 -8.62
CA HIS A 223 -29.27 17.23 -7.21
C HIS A 223 -29.35 18.75 -7.00
N ILE A 224 -28.64 19.51 -7.83
CA ILE A 224 -28.71 20.98 -7.85
C ILE A 224 -30.11 21.45 -8.23
N ARG A 225 -30.71 20.87 -9.29
CA ARG A 225 -32.02 21.27 -9.79
C ARG A 225 -33.14 21.04 -8.77
N TRP A 226 -33.06 20.00 -7.95
CA TRP A 226 -34.13 19.60 -7.03
C TRP A 226 -34.02 20.28 -5.65
N ASN A 227 -32.92 20.99 -5.38
CA ASN A 227 -32.65 21.73 -4.13
C ASN A 227 -33.11 20.99 -2.86
N THR A 228 -32.70 19.73 -2.74
CA THR A 228 -33.06 18.82 -1.64
C THR A 228 -32.62 19.39 -0.28
N SER A 229 -33.32 19.01 0.79
CA SER A 229 -33.00 19.43 2.17
C SER A 229 -31.57 19.06 2.60
N SER A 230 -31.04 17.93 2.12
CA SER A 230 -29.63 17.54 2.26
C SER A 230 -28.82 18.05 1.07
N ARG A 231 -28.19 19.21 1.20
CA ARG A 231 -27.38 19.81 0.13
C ARG A 231 -26.06 19.06 -0.05
N SER A 232 -25.62 18.91 -1.30
CA SER A 232 -24.26 18.44 -1.60
C SER A 232 -23.29 19.61 -1.46
N VAL A 233 -22.01 19.32 -1.22
CA VAL A 233 -20.97 20.36 -1.08
C VAL A 233 -20.85 21.23 -2.34
N ILE A 234 -21.08 20.64 -3.52
CA ILE A 234 -21.17 21.37 -4.80
C ILE A 234 -22.37 22.33 -4.79
N THR A 235 -23.53 21.86 -4.34
CA THR A 235 -24.76 22.66 -4.27
C THR A 235 -24.62 23.81 -3.27
N GLU A 236 -23.99 23.55 -2.12
CA GLU A 236 -23.73 24.54 -1.07
C GLU A 236 -22.78 25.64 -1.58
N HIS A 237 -21.63 25.28 -2.14
CA HIS A 237 -20.68 26.23 -2.73
C HIS A 237 -21.33 27.13 -3.79
N ARG A 238 -22.13 26.53 -4.68
CA ARG A 238 -22.88 27.25 -5.72
C ARG A 238 -23.87 28.26 -5.12
N LEU A 239 -24.64 27.86 -4.12
CA LEU A 239 -25.68 28.72 -3.53
C LEU A 239 -25.11 29.84 -2.66
N GLU A 240 -24.07 29.56 -1.88
CA GLU A 240 -23.45 30.54 -0.98
C GLU A 240 -22.67 31.62 -1.72
N ASN A 241 -21.92 31.22 -2.76
CA ASN A 241 -21.07 32.13 -3.51
C ASN A 241 -21.73 32.65 -4.81
N ASN A 242 -22.92 32.14 -5.15
CA ASN A 242 -23.59 32.42 -6.42
C ASN A 242 -22.72 32.10 -7.65
N HIS A 243 -21.99 30.98 -7.58
CA HIS A 243 -21.07 30.51 -8.62
C HIS A 243 -21.68 29.36 -9.44
N ASP A 244 -21.14 29.08 -10.63
CA ASP A 244 -21.42 27.84 -11.35
C ASP A 244 -20.14 27.03 -11.63
N PHE A 245 -20.35 25.78 -12.04
CA PHE A 245 -19.28 24.83 -12.32
C PHE A 245 -19.12 24.60 -13.82
N ASN A 246 -17.89 24.28 -14.23
CA ASN A 246 -17.63 23.85 -15.60
C ASN A 246 -18.10 22.40 -15.80
N TRP A 247 -19.32 22.23 -16.29
CA TRP A 247 -19.91 20.91 -16.48
C TRP A 247 -19.55 20.23 -17.80
N ASP A 248 -18.94 20.96 -18.73
CA ASP A 248 -18.64 20.48 -20.09
C ASP A 248 -17.19 20.01 -20.20
N GLU A 249 -16.26 20.67 -19.49
CA GLU A 249 -14.82 20.35 -19.51
C GLU A 249 -14.34 19.60 -18.27
N ILE A 250 -15.09 18.58 -17.84
CA ILE A 250 -14.76 17.82 -16.64
C ILE A 250 -13.48 17.03 -16.84
N GLU A 251 -12.54 17.16 -15.91
CA GLU A 251 -11.24 16.52 -16.00
C GLU A 251 -11.23 15.11 -15.40
N VAL A 252 -10.58 14.15 -16.06
CA VAL A 252 -10.32 12.81 -15.50
C VAL A 252 -8.88 12.78 -15.02
N LEU A 253 -8.69 12.64 -13.72
CA LEU A 253 -7.39 12.66 -13.05
C LEU A 253 -6.72 11.29 -13.09
N ASP A 254 -7.46 10.23 -12.76
CA ASP A 254 -6.98 8.86 -12.76
C ASP A 254 -8.07 7.84 -13.16
N GLU A 255 -7.64 6.65 -13.58
CA GLU A 255 -8.52 5.51 -13.92
C GLU A 255 -8.02 4.28 -13.14
N GLU A 256 -8.66 3.99 -12.02
CA GLU A 256 -8.25 2.95 -11.07
C GLU A 256 -9.41 1.97 -10.78
N PRO A 257 -9.37 0.75 -11.34
CA PRO A 257 -10.38 -0.27 -11.10
C PRO A 257 -10.47 -0.73 -9.64
N CYS A 258 -9.36 -0.73 -8.91
CA CYS A 258 -9.34 -1.19 -7.53
C CYS A 258 -9.91 -0.11 -6.60
N TYR A 259 -11.08 -0.38 -6.00
CA TYR A 259 -11.78 0.56 -5.13
C TYR A 259 -10.88 1.18 -4.05
N HIS A 260 -10.14 0.35 -3.30
CA HIS A 260 -9.30 0.87 -2.22
C HIS A 260 -8.15 1.76 -2.72
N LYS A 261 -7.52 1.40 -3.85
CA LYS A 261 -6.50 2.27 -4.47
C LYS A 261 -7.11 3.56 -4.98
N ARG A 262 -8.34 3.50 -5.51
CA ARG A 262 -9.07 4.67 -5.99
C ARG A 262 -9.42 5.63 -4.86
N LEU A 263 -9.79 5.13 -3.67
CA LEU A 263 -9.96 5.97 -2.47
C LEU A 263 -8.67 6.67 -2.07
N ILE A 264 -7.53 5.96 -2.09
CA ILE A 264 -6.23 6.58 -1.79
C ILE A 264 -5.87 7.64 -2.84
N SER A 265 -6.18 7.38 -4.12
CA SER A 265 -5.99 8.33 -5.23
C SER A 265 -6.78 9.62 -4.99
N GLU A 266 -8.07 9.50 -4.71
CA GLU A 266 -8.98 10.61 -4.39
C GLU A 266 -8.45 11.45 -3.23
N MET A 267 -8.05 10.81 -2.13
CA MET A 267 -7.48 11.51 -0.97
C MET A 267 -6.21 12.30 -1.33
N LEU A 268 -5.34 11.73 -2.17
CA LEU A 268 -4.10 12.37 -2.60
C LEU A 268 -4.38 13.58 -3.49
N HIS A 269 -5.29 13.46 -4.45
CA HIS A 269 -5.65 14.55 -5.35
C HIS A 269 -6.42 15.68 -4.64
N ILE A 270 -7.29 15.37 -3.68
CA ILE A 270 -7.94 16.38 -2.83
C ILE A 270 -6.86 17.16 -2.05
N LYS A 271 -5.89 16.49 -1.42
CA LYS A 271 -4.78 17.15 -0.71
C LYS A 271 -3.83 17.94 -1.61
N LYS A 272 -3.80 17.63 -2.90
CA LYS A 272 -2.97 18.35 -3.87
C LYS A 272 -3.57 19.71 -4.26
N GLN A 273 -4.88 19.88 -4.11
CA GLN A 273 -5.55 21.11 -4.51
C GLN A 273 -5.20 22.27 -3.57
N LYS A 274 -5.10 23.48 -4.13
CA LYS A 274 -4.93 24.72 -3.37
C LYS A 274 -6.24 25.06 -2.63
N ASN A 275 -7.36 25.09 -3.38
CA ASN A 275 -8.70 25.38 -2.88
C ASN A 275 -9.64 24.21 -3.18
N SER A 276 -9.65 23.21 -2.29
CA SER A 276 -10.56 22.08 -2.40
C SER A 276 -11.93 22.40 -1.81
N ILE A 277 -12.99 22.10 -2.56
CA ILE A 277 -14.37 22.18 -2.10
C ILE A 277 -14.71 20.99 -1.19
N ASN A 278 -14.03 19.84 -1.33
CA ASN A 278 -14.27 18.63 -0.54
C ASN A 278 -14.14 18.84 0.99
N LEU A 279 -14.81 17.97 1.75
CA LEU A 279 -14.77 18.00 3.21
C LEU A 279 -13.43 17.46 3.72
N GLN A 280 -12.95 17.97 4.86
CA GLN A 280 -11.70 17.48 5.46
C GLN A 280 -11.75 15.99 5.83
N THR A 281 -12.95 15.52 6.20
CA THR A 281 -13.27 14.11 6.49
C THR A 281 -12.91 13.18 5.34
N ASP A 282 -13.01 13.66 4.09
CA ASP A 282 -12.75 12.87 2.88
C ASP A 282 -11.28 12.45 2.78
N THR A 283 -10.39 13.08 3.56
CA THR A 283 -8.94 12.82 3.55
C THR A 283 -8.40 12.14 4.81
N GLU A 284 -9.25 11.82 5.79
CA GLU A 284 -8.82 11.27 7.09
C GLU A 284 -8.15 9.89 6.98
N GLY A 285 -8.49 9.11 5.95
CA GLY A 285 -7.91 7.80 5.71
C GLY A 285 -6.43 7.83 5.31
N LEU A 286 -5.89 8.99 4.92
CA LEU A 286 -4.51 9.11 4.46
C LEU A 286 -3.55 9.30 5.63
N HIS A 287 -2.52 8.45 5.71
CA HIS A 287 -1.52 8.56 6.78
C HIS A 287 -0.71 9.86 6.67
N LYS A 288 -0.54 10.57 7.80
CA LYS A 288 0.15 11.87 7.88
C LYS A 288 1.58 11.87 7.32
N ALA A 289 2.24 10.71 7.28
CA ALA A 289 3.58 10.54 6.73
C ALA A 289 3.69 10.88 5.23
N TYR A 290 2.59 10.81 4.47
CA TYR A 290 2.61 11.16 3.04
C TYR A 290 2.45 12.65 2.78
N ILE A 291 1.97 13.44 3.75
CA ILE A 291 1.69 14.87 3.57
C ILE A 291 2.94 15.65 3.10
N PRO A 292 4.15 15.47 3.69
CA PRO A 292 5.34 16.18 3.22
C PRO A 292 5.74 15.79 1.79
N ILE A 293 5.47 14.54 1.39
CA ILE A 293 5.80 14.03 0.06
C ILE A 293 4.85 14.64 -0.98
N VAL A 294 3.54 14.68 -0.68
CA VAL A 294 2.52 15.27 -1.54
C VAL A 294 2.77 16.78 -1.70
N ASN A 295 3.03 17.49 -0.60
CA ASN A 295 3.28 18.93 -0.63
C ASN A 295 4.52 19.32 -1.43
N LYS A 296 5.52 18.43 -1.56
CA LYS A 296 6.71 18.69 -2.39
C LYS A 296 6.38 18.87 -3.87
N PHE A 297 5.24 18.35 -4.33
CA PHE A 297 4.78 18.46 -5.71
C PHE A 297 3.68 19.53 -5.90
N ASN A 298 3.35 20.30 -4.85
CA ASN A 298 2.35 21.37 -4.91
C ASN A 298 2.94 22.74 -5.32
N PHE A 299 4.19 22.79 -5.76
CA PHE A 299 4.84 24.02 -6.23
C PHE A 299 4.76 24.11 -7.75
N VAL A 300 3.69 24.75 -8.26
CA VAL A 300 3.67 26.00 -9.04
C VAL A 300 2.24 26.55 -8.95
#